data_AF-A0A9D4EX18-F1
#
_entry.id   AF-A0A9D4EX18-F1
#
_cell.length_a   1.000
_cell.length_b   1.000
_cell.length_c   1.000
_cell.angle_alpha   90.00
_cell.angle_beta   90.00
_cell.angle_gamma   90.00
#
_symmetry.space_group_name_H-M   'P 1'
#
loop_
_entity.id
_entity.type
_entity.pdbx_description
1 polymer ?
#
loop_
_entity_poly.entity_id
_entity_poly.type
_entity_poly.pdbx_seq_one_letter_code
_entity_poly.pdbx_strand_id
1 'polypeptide(L)'
;MCSNINETRQCLENDLKHINVVNGEVLDQTLIVHFKHTVRTISEQIQALRQDIIQVDQGIQKFIVFGEKEKTTWKRSRFAPVMNSLKVNMYEINEAIATALKLTSKLLLLMAIVNGKQHCNSTSGIVNLSEQTNYKQLKENNITDDIRFIKQRVPICHCNRSQALGTASACNKAAGLEKLKEQQLHFDCVVNGKERPQLSEDQLKNMNYGTANEVHAVATIVGTFLPAYYPSLHYF
;
A
#
# COMPACT_ATOMS: atom_id res chain seq x y z
N MET A 1 15.55 12.63 -15.08
CA MET A 1 14.49 12.35 -14.08
C MET A 1 14.73 13.02 -12.72
N CYS A 2 15.98 13.27 -12.29
CA CYS A 2 16.26 13.90 -10.98
C CYS A 2 15.97 15.40 -10.84
N SER A 3 15.66 16.17 -11.91
CA SER A 3 15.38 17.62 -11.75
C SER A 3 14.05 17.88 -11.05
N ASN A 4 13.06 16.99 -11.23
CA ASN A 4 11.71 17.20 -10.74
C ASN A 4 11.59 17.10 -9.20
N ILE A 5 12.42 16.28 -8.55
CA ILE A 5 12.44 16.15 -7.08
C ILE A 5 13.08 17.39 -6.42
N ASN A 6 14.14 17.93 -7.01
CA ASN A 6 14.79 19.14 -6.49
C ASN A 6 13.93 20.39 -6.73
N GLU A 7 13.24 20.47 -7.87
CA GLU A 7 12.25 21.51 -8.15
C GLU A 7 11.07 21.43 -7.18
N THR A 8 10.53 20.23 -6.92
CA THR A 8 9.46 20.02 -5.92
C THR A 8 9.92 20.43 -4.52
N ARG A 9 11.15 20.09 -4.13
CA ARG A 9 11.72 20.48 -2.84
C ARG A 9 11.88 22.00 -2.72
N GLN A 10 12.33 22.66 -3.78
CA GLN A 10 12.54 24.10 -3.79
C GLN A 10 11.22 24.88 -3.80
N CYS A 11 10.18 24.36 -4.45
CA CYS A 11 8.81 24.86 -4.30
C CYS A 11 8.34 24.76 -2.85
N LEU A 12 8.51 23.60 -2.20
CA LEU A 12 8.11 23.39 -0.81
C LEU A 12 8.86 24.31 0.17
N GLU A 13 10.17 24.52 -0.04
CA GLU A 13 10.97 25.43 0.80
C GLU A 13 10.59 26.90 0.60
N ASN A 14 10.10 27.30 -0.57
CA ASN A 14 9.60 28.65 -0.83
C ASN A 14 8.19 28.85 -0.25
N ASP A 15 7.32 27.86 -0.38
CA ASP A 15 5.95 27.93 0.16
C ASP A 15 5.95 27.95 1.69
N LEU A 16 6.85 27.20 2.33
CA LEU A 16 7.04 27.21 3.79
C LEU A 16 7.49 28.59 4.32
N LYS A 17 8.20 29.40 3.52
CA LYS A 17 8.62 30.76 3.90
C LYS A 17 7.47 31.77 3.86
N HIS A 18 6.39 31.48 3.12
CA HIS A 18 5.22 32.35 3.00
C HIS A 18 4.14 32.10 4.07
N ILE A 19 4.32 31.11 4.95
CA ILE A 19 3.36 30.75 6.02
C ILE A 19 3.43 31.71 7.24
N ASN A 20 4.23 32.76 7.19
CA ASN A 20 4.24 33.77 8.25
C ASN A 20 3.02 34.70 8.16
N VAL A 21 2.08 34.48 9.09
CA VAL A 21 1.13 35.46 9.66
C VAL A 21 -0.05 35.87 8.77
N VAL A 22 -1.15 35.10 8.81
CA VAL A 22 -2.52 35.64 8.60
C VAL A 22 -3.56 34.83 9.42
N ASN A 23 -4.14 35.44 10.45
CA ASN A 23 -5.38 35.09 11.16
C ASN A 23 -5.84 33.60 11.19
N GLY A 24 -5.70 32.99 12.37
CA GLY A 24 -5.63 31.56 12.65
C GLY A 24 -6.85 30.64 12.44
N GLU A 25 -7.81 30.97 11.58
CA GLU A 25 -8.86 30.02 11.16
C GLU A 25 -8.84 29.73 9.64
N VAL A 26 -8.45 30.72 8.81
CA VAL A 26 -8.42 30.58 7.34
C VAL A 26 -7.09 30.00 6.84
N LEU A 27 -6.01 30.22 7.60
CA LEU A 27 -4.67 29.71 7.27
C LEU A 27 -4.63 28.16 7.32
N ASP A 28 -5.45 27.57 8.19
CA ASP A 28 -5.38 26.15 8.53
C ASP A 28 -5.92 25.27 7.39
N GLN A 29 -7.06 25.63 6.80
CA GLN A 29 -7.63 24.86 5.69
C GLN A 29 -6.84 25.03 4.39
N THR A 30 -6.31 26.22 4.13
CA THR A 30 -5.49 26.47 2.93
C THR A 30 -4.21 25.64 2.99
N LEU A 31 -3.55 25.58 4.15
CA LEU A 31 -2.35 24.77 4.35
C LEU A 31 -2.62 23.26 4.19
N ILE A 32 -3.74 22.77 4.72
CA ILE A 32 -4.17 21.37 4.54
C ILE A 32 -4.36 21.05 3.06
N VAL A 33 -4.98 21.93 2.27
CA VAL A 33 -5.17 21.71 0.83
C VAL A 33 -3.84 21.54 0.11
N HIS A 34 -2.85 22.38 0.42
CA HIS A 34 -1.50 22.27 -0.14
C HIS A 34 -0.82 20.97 0.29
N PHE A 35 -0.89 20.59 1.57
CA PHE A 35 -0.33 19.32 2.03
C PHE A 35 -0.99 18.11 1.36
N LYS A 36 -2.32 18.12 1.18
CA LYS A 36 -3.04 17.07 0.44
C LYS A 36 -2.55 16.97 -1.01
N HIS A 37 -2.39 18.10 -1.69
CA HIS A 37 -1.88 18.13 -3.06
C HIS A 37 -0.46 17.58 -3.13
N THR A 38 0.44 18.03 -2.25
CA THR A 38 1.83 17.54 -2.20
C THR A 38 1.90 16.05 -1.91
N VAL A 39 1.14 15.55 -0.92
CA VAL A 39 1.09 14.11 -0.61
C VAL A 39 0.60 13.31 -1.81
N ARG A 40 -0.40 13.81 -2.55
CA ARG A 40 -0.90 13.17 -3.78
C ARG A 40 0.19 13.12 -4.84
N THR A 41 0.85 14.24 -5.14
CA THR A 41 1.93 14.30 -6.14
C THR A 41 3.07 13.34 -5.80
N ILE A 42 3.51 13.32 -4.53
CA ILE A 42 4.55 12.39 -4.07
C ILE A 42 4.08 10.94 -4.22
N SER A 43 2.82 10.64 -3.88
CA SER A 43 2.25 9.29 -4.00
C SER A 43 2.20 8.80 -5.44
N GLU A 44 1.81 9.67 -6.38
CA GLU A 44 1.82 9.38 -7.82
C GLU A 44 3.25 9.10 -8.32
N GLN A 45 4.25 9.87 -7.85
CA GLN A 45 5.66 9.62 -8.18
C GLN A 45 6.17 8.29 -7.59
N ILE A 46 5.82 7.96 -6.34
CA ILE A 46 6.16 6.66 -5.74
C ILE A 46 5.58 5.51 -6.57
N GLN A 47 4.34 5.65 -7.06
CA GLN A 47 3.72 4.65 -7.92
C GLN A 47 4.49 4.47 -9.23
N ALA A 48 4.89 5.57 -9.89
CA ALA A 48 5.71 5.52 -11.10
C ALA A 48 7.06 4.82 -10.84
N LEU A 49 7.78 5.21 -9.80
CA LEU A 49 9.07 4.60 -9.42
C LEU A 49 8.94 3.10 -9.12
N ARG A 50 7.83 2.66 -8.51
CA ARG A 50 7.57 1.23 -8.29
C ARG A 50 7.35 0.47 -9.59
N GLN A 51 6.73 1.08 -10.59
CA GLN A 51 6.62 0.47 -11.93
C GLN A 51 7.99 0.37 -12.60
N ASP A 52 8.83 1.38 -12.44
CA ASP A 52 10.19 1.36 -12.97
C ASP A 52 11.02 0.23 -12.35
N ILE A 53 10.88 -0.06 -11.04
CA ILE A 53 11.52 -1.22 -10.39
C ILE A 53 11.10 -2.52 -11.08
N ILE A 54 9.82 -2.70 -11.37
CA ILE A 54 9.31 -3.91 -12.03
C ILE A 54 9.93 -4.05 -13.43
N GLN A 55 10.02 -2.95 -14.19
CA GLN A 55 10.64 -2.96 -15.52
C GLN A 55 12.14 -3.27 -15.46
N VAL A 56 12.86 -2.70 -14.48
CA VAL A 56 14.28 -2.97 -14.25
C VAL A 56 14.51 -4.43 -13.86
N ASP A 57 13.70 -4.98 -12.96
CA ASP A 57 13.78 -6.40 -12.58
C ASP A 57 13.52 -7.32 -13.77
N GLN A 58 12.48 -7.06 -14.57
CA GLN A 58 12.23 -7.80 -15.81
C GLN A 58 13.41 -7.72 -16.79
N GLY A 59 14.06 -6.54 -16.88
CA GLY A 59 15.28 -6.36 -17.65
C GLY A 59 16.42 -7.25 -17.15
N ILE A 60 16.67 -7.26 -15.83
CA ILE A 60 17.67 -8.10 -15.18
C ILE A 60 17.39 -9.59 -15.47
N GLN A 61 16.14 -10.05 -15.32
CA GLN A 61 15.76 -11.44 -15.59
C GLN A 61 16.03 -11.84 -17.05
N LYS A 62 15.73 -10.96 -18.02
CA LYS A 62 16.05 -11.21 -19.44
C LYS A 62 17.55 -11.39 -19.67
N PHE A 63 18.39 -10.55 -19.06
CA PHE A 63 19.84 -10.68 -19.19
C PHE A 63 20.40 -11.92 -18.48
N ILE A 64 19.80 -12.36 -17.37
CA ILE A 64 20.14 -13.64 -16.73
C ILE A 64 19.92 -14.81 -17.72
N VAL A 65 18.74 -14.87 -18.35
CA VAL A 65 18.42 -15.90 -19.35
C VAL A 65 19.38 -15.85 -20.55
N PHE A 66 19.82 -14.67 -20.98
CA PHE A 66 20.83 -14.55 -22.04
C PHE A 66 22.21 -15.05 -21.61
N GLY A 67 22.64 -14.76 -20.38
CA GLY A 67 23.89 -15.31 -19.83
C GLY A 67 23.87 -16.84 -19.73
N GLU A 68 22.75 -17.42 -19.31
CA GLU A 68 22.56 -18.87 -19.24
C GLU A 68 22.66 -19.54 -20.62
N LYS A 69 22.10 -18.91 -21.67
CA LYS A 69 22.24 -19.37 -23.05
C LYS A 69 23.69 -19.35 -23.55
N GLU A 70 24.50 -18.42 -23.06
CA GLU A 70 25.95 -18.36 -23.33
C GLU A 70 26.75 -19.40 -22.53
N LYS A 71 26.11 -20.29 -21.74
CA LYS A 71 26.73 -21.23 -20.79
C LYS A 71 27.71 -20.57 -19.81
N THR A 72 27.51 -19.28 -19.54
CA THR A 72 28.32 -18.52 -18.58
C THR A 72 27.44 -18.04 -17.43
N THR A 73 28.04 -17.83 -16.26
CA THR A 73 27.35 -17.06 -15.23
C THR A 73 27.17 -15.63 -15.72
N TRP A 74 26.04 -14.99 -15.41
CA TRP A 74 25.76 -13.62 -15.86
C TRP A 74 26.90 -12.64 -15.52
N LYS A 75 27.62 -12.87 -14.41
CA LYS A 75 28.79 -12.10 -13.98
C LYS A 75 29.97 -12.15 -14.95
N ARG A 76 30.07 -13.21 -15.77
CA ARG A 76 31.12 -13.44 -16.76
C ARG A 76 30.64 -13.20 -18.20
N SER A 77 29.35 -12.91 -18.39
CA SER A 77 28.81 -12.57 -19.68
C SER A 77 29.17 -11.12 -20.05
N ARG A 78 29.18 -10.83 -21.35
CA ARG A 78 29.30 -9.46 -21.91
C ARG A 78 28.21 -8.50 -21.40
N PHE A 79 27.10 -9.03 -20.87
CA PHE A 79 26.00 -8.24 -20.31
C PHE A 79 26.25 -7.79 -18.86
N ALA A 80 27.33 -8.23 -18.20
CA ALA A 80 27.64 -7.88 -16.82
C ALA A 80 27.68 -6.36 -16.55
N PRO A 81 28.25 -5.49 -17.41
CA PRO A 81 28.23 -4.04 -17.20
C PRO A 81 26.81 -3.46 -17.16
N VAL A 82 25.96 -3.89 -18.10
CA VAL A 82 24.56 -3.44 -18.19
C VAL A 82 23.78 -3.91 -16.96
N MET A 83 23.96 -5.16 -16.54
CA MET A 83 23.30 -5.68 -15.33
C MET A 83 23.72 -4.97 -14.05
N ASN A 84 25.00 -4.61 -13.92
CA ASN A 84 25.47 -3.84 -12.76
C ASN A 84 24.84 -2.43 -12.77
N SER A 85 24.77 -1.77 -13.93
CA SER A 85 24.08 -0.49 -14.05
C SER A 85 22.59 -0.58 -13.69
N LEU A 86 21.89 -1.61 -14.16
CA LEU A 86 20.48 -1.84 -13.80
C LEU A 86 20.29 -2.06 -12.28
N LYS A 87 21.22 -2.79 -11.63
CA LYS A 87 21.19 -2.99 -10.17
C LYS A 87 21.43 -1.70 -9.40
N VAL A 88 22.36 -0.86 -9.87
CA VAL A 88 22.61 0.47 -9.28
C VAL A 88 21.37 1.35 -9.43
N ASN A 89 20.77 1.40 -10.62
CA ASN A 89 19.52 2.14 -10.84
C ASN A 89 18.40 1.65 -9.92
N MET A 90 18.25 0.33 -9.74
CA MET A 90 17.27 -0.24 -8.82
C MET A 90 17.51 0.20 -7.37
N TYR A 91 18.77 0.28 -6.93
CA TYR A 91 19.12 0.78 -5.62
C TYR A 91 18.75 2.27 -5.46
N GLU A 92 19.11 3.11 -6.43
CA GLU A 92 18.79 4.55 -6.42
C GLU A 92 17.27 4.80 -6.39
N ILE A 93 16.50 4.03 -7.17
CA ILE A 93 15.03 4.12 -7.17
C ILE A 93 14.47 3.75 -5.79
N ASN A 94 14.97 2.68 -5.16
CA ASN A 94 14.54 2.29 -3.81
C ASN A 94 14.86 3.37 -2.77
N GLU A 95 16.03 4.01 -2.85
CA GLU A 95 16.40 5.11 -1.97
C GLU A 95 15.50 6.34 -2.16
N ALA A 96 15.17 6.68 -3.41
CA ALA A 96 14.24 7.75 -3.75
C ALA A 96 12.83 7.47 -3.16
N ILE A 97 12.34 6.24 -3.30
CA ILE A 97 11.06 5.81 -2.71
C ILE A 97 11.10 5.94 -1.19
N ALA A 98 12.17 5.47 -0.54
CA ALA A 98 12.30 5.54 0.92
C ALA A 98 12.28 7.00 1.42
N THR A 99 12.93 7.91 0.69
CA THR A 99 12.93 9.35 0.99
C THR A 99 11.55 9.98 0.80
N ALA A 100 10.87 9.64 -0.31
CA ALA A 100 9.52 10.12 -0.60
C ALA A 100 8.49 9.65 0.45
N LEU A 101 8.60 8.40 0.92
CA LEU A 101 7.77 7.87 2.00
C LEU A 101 8.00 8.61 3.32
N LYS A 102 9.27 8.88 3.69
CA LYS A 102 9.59 9.67 4.90
C LYS A 102 9.01 11.08 4.82
N LEU A 103 9.09 11.74 3.66
CA LEU A 103 8.50 13.06 3.44
C LEU A 103 6.97 13.01 3.58
N THR A 104 6.35 12.01 2.99
CA THR A 104 4.90 11.78 3.10
C THR A 104 4.47 11.63 4.56
N SER A 105 5.16 10.80 5.36
CA SER A 105 4.86 10.64 6.78
C SER A 105 4.97 11.94 7.57
N LYS A 106 5.96 12.79 7.25
CA LYS A 106 6.12 14.12 7.89
C LYS A 106 4.97 15.06 7.53
N LEU A 107 4.55 15.10 6.26
CA LEU A 107 3.41 15.92 5.83
C LEU A 107 2.11 15.47 6.50
N LEU A 108 1.88 14.16 6.60
CA LEU A 108 0.71 13.62 7.29
C LEU A 108 0.70 13.97 8.78
N LEU A 109 1.85 13.93 9.46
CA LEU A 109 1.96 14.39 10.84
C LEU A 109 1.63 15.89 10.96
N LEU A 110 2.16 16.74 10.08
CA LEU A 110 1.85 18.18 10.08
C LEU A 110 0.35 18.43 9.89
N MET A 111 -0.29 17.71 8.96
CA MET A 111 -1.74 17.76 8.78
C MET A 111 -2.49 17.31 10.04
N ALA A 112 -2.03 16.26 10.72
CA ALA A 112 -2.63 15.81 11.97
C ALA A 112 -2.47 16.83 13.11
N ILE A 113 -1.36 17.55 13.17
CA ILE A 113 -1.12 18.64 14.14
C ILE A 113 -2.09 19.79 13.88
N VAL A 114 -2.17 20.24 12.63
CA VAL A 114 -3.14 21.25 12.17
C VAL A 114 -4.58 20.85 12.55
N ASN A 115 -4.96 19.58 12.32
CA ASN A 115 -6.28 19.09 12.71
C ASN A 115 -6.49 18.90 14.24
N GLY A 116 -5.49 19.18 15.08
CA GLY A 116 -5.55 18.93 16.52
C GLY A 116 -5.61 17.43 16.92
N LYS A 117 -5.20 16.53 16.02
CA LYS A 117 -5.25 15.06 16.18
C LYS A 117 -3.86 14.40 16.25
N GLN A 118 -2.84 15.16 16.62
CA GLN A 118 -1.46 14.67 16.76
C GLN A 118 -1.31 13.43 17.66
N HIS A 119 -2.13 13.32 18.72
CA HIS A 119 -2.12 12.20 19.66
C HIS A 119 -2.66 10.89 19.05
N CYS A 120 -3.36 10.96 17.92
CA CYS A 120 -3.80 9.78 17.16
C CYS A 120 -2.74 9.33 16.14
N ASN A 121 -1.69 10.14 15.91
CA ASN A 121 -0.73 9.89 14.85
C ASN A 121 0.41 8.95 15.31
N SER A 122 0.66 7.88 14.56
CA SER A 122 1.85 7.03 14.71
C SER A 122 3.05 7.70 14.06
N THR A 123 4.16 7.76 14.77
CA THR A 123 5.48 8.09 14.18
C THR A 123 6.19 6.85 13.64
N SER A 124 5.80 5.65 14.10
CA SER A 124 6.35 4.38 13.62
C SER A 124 5.39 3.72 12.61
N GLY A 125 5.95 3.14 11.54
CA GLY A 125 5.20 2.27 10.61
C GLY A 125 4.83 0.91 11.21
N ILE A 126 5.02 0.73 12.52
CA ILE A 126 4.76 -0.49 13.27
C ILE A 126 3.66 -0.16 14.26
N VAL A 127 2.73 -1.09 14.44
CA VAL A 127 1.60 -0.91 15.36
C VAL A 127 2.13 -0.85 16.79
N ASN A 128 1.91 0.27 17.48
CA ASN A 128 2.14 0.32 18.91
C ASN A 128 0.79 0.38 19.65
N LEU A 129 0.26 -0.80 19.96
CA LEU A 129 -1.04 -0.95 20.62
C LEU A 129 -1.10 -0.33 22.03
N SER A 130 0.04 -0.06 22.67
CA SER A 130 0.09 0.59 23.99
C SER A 130 -0.02 2.12 23.90
N GLU A 131 0.47 2.72 22.81
CA GLU A 131 0.52 4.18 22.64
C GLU A 131 -0.69 4.73 21.88
N GLN A 132 -1.30 3.91 21.03
CA GLN A 132 -2.28 4.40 20.06
C GLN A 132 -3.72 4.02 20.44
N THR A 133 -4.53 5.04 20.75
CA THR A 133 -5.88 4.90 21.31
C THR A 133 -6.97 4.59 20.28
N ASN A 134 -6.68 4.78 18.99
CA ASN A 134 -7.57 4.59 17.85
C ASN A 134 -7.64 3.15 17.33
N TYR A 135 -6.94 2.19 17.97
CA TYR A 135 -6.95 0.76 17.60
C TYR A 135 -7.83 -0.13 18.45
N LYS A 136 -8.80 0.44 19.18
CA LYS A 136 -9.59 -0.35 20.14
C LYS A 136 -10.32 -1.52 19.46
N GLN A 137 -10.78 -1.40 18.21
CA GLN A 137 -11.35 -2.54 17.45
C GLN A 137 -10.34 -3.56 16.91
N LEU A 138 -9.03 -3.24 16.87
CA LEU A 138 -8.01 -4.24 16.54
C LEU A 138 -7.72 -5.20 17.69
N LYS A 139 -8.02 -4.81 18.93
CA LYS A 139 -7.90 -5.71 20.10
C LYS A 139 -8.76 -6.96 19.88
N GLU A 140 -8.32 -8.10 20.38
CA GLU A 140 -9.11 -9.32 20.36
C GLU A 140 -10.43 -9.06 21.08
N ASN A 141 -11.51 -8.92 20.31
CA ASN A 141 -12.85 -8.88 20.86
C ASN A 141 -13.29 -10.32 21.12
N ASN A 142 -13.84 -10.53 22.30
CA ASN A 142 -14.54 -11.77 22.63
C ASN A 142 -15.63 -12.02 21.59
N ILE A 143 -15.82 -13.28 21.23
CA ILE A 143 -16.76 -13.77 20.24
C ILE A 143 -18.13 -13.09 20.44
N THR A 144 -18.58 -12.32 19.44
CA THR A 144 -19.91 -11.74 19.39
C THR A 144 -20.70 -12.39 18.25
N ASP A 145 -22.00 -12.59 18.44
CA ASP A 145 -22.90 -13.13 17.40
C ASP A 145 -23.29 -12.07 16.34
N ASP A 146 -22.88 -10.82 16.55
CA ASP A 146 -23.14 -9.73 15.61
C ASP A 146 -22.12 -9.78 14.46
N ILE A 147 -22.64 -10.05 13.26
CA ILE A 147 -21.89 -10.17 12.00
C ILE A 147 -20.98 -8.98 11.71
N ARG A 148 -21.29 -7.80 12.25
CA ARG A 148 -20.50 -6.56 12.06
C ARG A 148 -19.15 -6.61 12.74
N PHE A 149 -18.97 -7.48 13.74
CA PHE A 149 -17.75 -7.59 14.52
C PHE A 149 -17.01 -8.91 14.32
N ILE A 150 -17.49 -9.76 13.39
CA ILE A 150 -16.81 -11.00 13.01
C ILE A 150 -15.50 -10.64 12.29
N LYS A 151 -14.37 -10.97 12.92
CA LYS A 151 -13.04 -10.76 12.32
C LYS A 151 -12.85 -11.65 11.08
N GLN A 152 -11.99 -11.21 10.16
CA GLN A 152 -11.62 -12.05 9.02
C GLN A 152 -10.86 -13.30 9.48
N ARG A 153 -10.96 -14.39 8.72
CA ARG A 153 -10.23 -15.66 8.92
C ARG A 153 -10.61 -16.48 10.16
N VAL A 154 -11.66 -16.09 10.89
CA VAL A 154 -12.25 -16.96 11.91
C VAL A 154 -13.19 -18.00 11.27
N PRO A 155 -13.40 -19.18 11.88
CA PRO A 155 -14.25 -20.23 11.29
C PRO A 155 -15.66 -19.76 10.91
N ILE A 156 -16.29 -18.92 11.74
CA ILE A 156 -17.63 -18.37 11.44
C ILE A 156 -17.63 -17.46 10.19
N CYS A 157 -16.54 -16.73 9.93
CA CYS A 157 -16.37 -15.96 8.70
C CYS A 157 -16.32 -16.88 7.47
N HIS A 158 -15.60 -18.00 7.57
CA HIS A 158 -15.54 -18.99 6.48
C HIS A 158 -16.88 -19.68 6.22
N CYS A 159 -17.63 -20.01 7.29
CA CYS A 159 -18.98 -20.55 7.19
C CYS A 159 -19.93 -19.57 6.48
N ASN A 160 -19.93 -18.30 6.89
CA ASN A 160 -20.79 -17.29 6.27
C ASN A 160 -20.43 -17.09 4.78
N ARG A 161 -19.13 -17.16 4.43
CA ARG A 161 -18.66 -17.02 3.05
C ARG A 161 -18.91 -18.24 2.17
N SER A 162 -19.02 -19.45 2.73
CA SER A 162 -19.31 -20.66 1.94
C SER A 162 -20.77 -20.70 1.49
N GLN A 163 -21.67 -20.07 2.25
CA GLN A 163 -23.10 -19.97 1.93
C GLN A 163 -23.42 -18.83 0.95
N ALA A 164 -22.48 -17.91 0.71
CA ALA A 164 -22.71 -16.76 -0.17
C ALA A 164 -22.62 -17.16 -1.67
N LEU A 165 -23.60 -16.70 -2.46
CA LEU A 165 -23.62 -16.83 -3.93
C LEU A 165 -22.47 -16.09 -4.62
N GLY A 166 -21.89 -15.12 -3.94
CA GLY A 166 -20.77 -14.34 -4.45
C GLY A 166 -20.04 -13.68 -3.30
N THR A 167 -18.73 -13.53 -3.47
CA THR A 167 -17.91 -12.73 -2.56
C THR A 167 -17.34 -11.56 -3.35
N ALA A 168 -17.03 -10.44 -2.69
CA ALA A 168 -16.49 -9.26 -3.37
C ALA A 168 -15.27 -9.58 -4.26
N SER A 169 -14.37 -10.44 -3.77
CA SER A 169 -13.20 -10.93 -4.51
C SER A 169 -13.52 -11.80 -5.74
N ALA A 170 -14.75 -12.32 -5.85
CA ALA A 170 -15.21 -13.14 -6.96
C ALA A 170 -16.15 -12.40 -7.91
N CYS A 171 -16.54 -11.15 -7.61
CA CYS A 171 -17.50 -10.39 -8.42
C CYS A 171 -17.06 -10.24 -9.89
N ASN A 172 -15.79 -9.94 -10.15
CA ASN A 172 -15.30 -9.82 -11.52
C ASN A 172 -15.41 -11.13 -12.29
N LYS A 173 -15.12 -12.27 -11.63
CA LYS A 173 -15.28 -13.62 -12.21
C LYS A 173 -16.75 -13.92 -12.48
N ALA A 174 -17.62 -13.67 -11.51
CA ALA A 174 -19.05 -13.89 -11.63
C ALA A 174 -19.67 -13.06 -12.77
N ALA A 175 -19.24 -11.80 -12.90
CA ALA A 175 -19.69 -10.87 -13.93
C ALA A 175 -19.05 -11.13 -15.31
N GLY A 176 -18.08 -12.06 -15.42
CA GLY A 176 -17.40 -12.34 -16.69
C GLY A 176 -16.44 -11.24 -17.16
N LEU A 177 -15.97 -10.38 -16.24
CA LEU A 177 -15.03 -9.29 -16.53
C LEU A 177 -13.56 -9.76 -16.60
N GLU A 178 -13.29 -11.02 -16.24
CA GLU A 178 -11.99 -11.67 -16.41
C GLU A 178 -12.03 -12.59 -17.66
N LYS A 179 -11.92 -13.91 -17.50
CA LYS A 179 -12.06 -14.88 -18.60
C LYS A 179 -13.39 -15.62 -18.51
N LEU A 180 -14.00 -15.95 -19.66
CA LEU A 180 -15.20 -16.80 -19.73
C LEU A 180 -15.01 -18.15 -19.02
N LYS A 181 -13.81 -18.74 -19.09
CA LYS A 181 -13.47 -19.98 -18.37
C LYS A 181 -13.57 -19.82 -16.85
N GLU A 182 -13.18 -18.66 -16.32
CA GLU A 182 -13.22 -18.36 -14.88
C GLU A 182 -14.66 -18.08 -14.42
N GLN A 183 -15.49 -17.48 -15.27
CA GLN A 183 -16.92 -17.33 -15.03
C GLN A 183 -17.63 -18.69 -14.96
N GLN A 184 -17.39 -19.57 -15.93
CA GLN A 184 -17.96 -20.92 -15.92
C GLN A 184 -17.52 -21.71 -14.68
N LEU A 185 -16.23 -21.62 -14.33
CA LEU A 185 -15.69 -22.26 -13.13
C LEU A 185 -16.36 -21.72 -11.85
N HIS A 186 -16.58 -20.40 -11.77
CA HIS A 186 -17.28 -19.80 -10.64
C HIS A 186 -18.73 -20.30 -10.53
N PHE A 187 -19.46 -20.30 -11.63
CA PHE A 187 -20.83 -20.85 -11.70
C PHE A 187 -20.85 -22.31 -11.26
N ASP A 188 -19.92 -23.12 -11.77
CA ASP A 188 -19.82 -24.53 -11.44
C ASP A 188 -19.52 -24.78 -9.94
N CYS A 189 -18.66 -23.98 -9.32
CA CYS A 189 -18.32 -24.13 -7.92
C CYS A 189 -19.45 -23.66 -6.98
N VAL A 190 -20.14 -22.57 -7.34
CA VAL A 190 -21.13 -21.93 -6.45
C VAL A 190 -22.52 -22.51 -6.66
N VAL A 191 -22.94 -22.71 -7.91
CA VAL A 191 -24.29 -23.17 -8.26
C VAL A 191 -24.33 -24.69 -8.40
N ASN A 192 -23.35 -25.28 -9.09
CA ASN A 192 -23.31 -26.73 -9.32
C ASN A 192 -22.57 -27.52 -8.21
N GLY A 193 -22.05 -26.83 -7.18
CA GLY A 193 -21.40 -27.45 -6.04
C GLY A 193 -20.10 -28.20 -6.36
N LYS A 194 -19.44 -27.90 -7.50
CA LYS A 194 -18.14 -28.52 -7.83
C LYS A 194 -17.08 -28.09 -6.82
N GLU A 195 -16.11 -28.98 -6.58
CA GLU A 195 -14.99 -28.70 -5.70
C GLU A 195 -14.19 -27.50 -6.21
N ARG A 196 -13.83 -26.60 -5.29
CA ARG A 196 -13.03 -25.41 -5.63
C ARG A 196 -11.60 -25.84 -5.94
N PRO A 197 -10.97 -25.28 -6.98
CA PRO A 197 -9.58 -25.57 -7.26
C PRO A 197 -8.69 -25.16 -6.07
N GLN A 198 -7.67 -25.96 -5.81
CA GLN A 198 -6.66 -25.61 -4.82
C GLN A 198 -5.89 -24.36 -5.27
N LEU A 199 -5.50 -23.55 -4.28
CA LEU A 199 -4.69 -22.37 -4.52
C LEU A 199 -3.30 -22.78 -4.97
N SER A 200 -2.72 -22.04 -5.92
CA SER A 200 -1.32 -22.23 -6.29
C SER A 200 -0.39 -21.84 -5.14
N GLU A 201 0.85 -22.35 -5.15
CA GLU A 201 1.87 -21.99 -4.15
C GLU A 201 2.09 -20.47 -4.07
N ASP A 202 2.13 -19.79 -5.22
CA ASP A 202 2.25 -18.34 -5.30
C ASP A 202 1.05 -17.62 -4.68
N GLN A 203 -0.17 -18.12 -4.90
CA GLN A 203 -1.37 -17.56 -4.29
C GLN A 203 -1.34 -17.73 -2.77
N LEU A 204 -0.92 -18.90 -2.29
CA LEU A 204 -0.80 -19.17 -0.85
C LEU A 204 0.26 -18.27 -0.21
N LYS A 205 1.41 -18.10 -0.87
CA LYS A 205 2.47 -17.18 -0.43
C LYS A 205 1.96 -15.74 -0.33
N ASN A 206 1.22 -15.26 -1.32
CA ASN A 206 0.63 -13.93 -1.31
C ASN A 206 -0.44 -13.77 -0.21
N MET A 207 -1.27 -14.79 0.01
CA MET A 207 -2.26 -14.79 1.10
C MET A 207 -1.60 -14.74 2.48
N ASN A 208 -0.54 -15.52 2.69
CA ASN A 208 0.22 -15.52 3.95
C ASN A 208 0.89 -14.17 4.17
N TYR A 209 1.50 -13.59 3.13
CA TYR A 209 2.08 -12.26 3.19
C TYR A 209 1.03 -11.20 3.56
N GLY A 210 -0.13 -11.21 2.89
CA GLY A 210 -1.23 -10.29 3.19
C GLY A 210 -1.73 -10.45 4.63
N THR A 211 -1.85 -11.69 5.10
CA THR A 211 -2.27 -12.00 6.47
C THR A 211 -1.32 -11.43 7.52
N ALA A 212 -0.01 -11.60 7.32
CA ALA A 212 1.00 -11.11 8.24
C ALA A 212 1.08 -9.57 8.27
N ASN A 213 0.81 -8.92 7.13
CA ASN A 213 1.01 -7.47 6.98
C ASN A 213 -0.27 -6.63 7.06
N GLU A 214 -1.44 -7.25 7.11
CA GLU A 214 -2.74 -6.55 7.19
C GLU A 214 -2.80 -5.62 8.41
N VAL A 215 -2.31 -6.07 9.56
CA VAL A 215 -2.28 -5.27 10.78
C VAL A 215 -1.44 -4.00 10.62
N HIS A 216 -0.33 -4.07 9.89
CA HIS A 216 0.53 -2.93 9.58
C HIS A 216 -0.13 -1.97 8.60
N ALA A 217 -0.87 -2.50 7.61
CA ALA A 217 -1.64 -1.68 6.68
C ALA A 217 -2.76 -0.92 7.40
N VAL A 218 -3.53 -1.59 8.25
CA VAL A 218 -4.57 -0.94 9.06
C VAL A 218 -3.95 0.09 10.00
N ALA A 219 -2.79 -0.19 10.58
CA ALA A 219 -2.07 0.77 11.41
C ALA A 219 -1.60 2.01 10.66
N THR A 220 -1.12 1.84 9.44
CA THR A 220 -0.75 2.99 8.62
C THR A 220 -1.98 3.84 8.31
N ILE A 221 -3.12 3.22 8.01
CA ILE A 221 -4.37 3.95 7.73
C ILE A 221 -4.84 4.70 8.98
N VAL A 222 -5.08 3.98 10.07
CA VAL A 222 -5.68 4.52 11.29
C VAL A 222 -4.72 5.47 12.01
N GLY A 223 -3.45 5.12 12.07
CA GLY A 223 -2.42 5.88 12.75
C GLY A 223 -1.77 6.98 11.93
N THR A 224 -1.89 7.03 10.60
CA THR A 224 -1.19 8.07 9.82
C THR A 224 -2.13 8.80 8.87
N PHE A 225 -2.98 8.09 8.14
CA PHE A 225 -3.87 8.70 7.16
C PHE A 225 -5.11 9.35 7.77
N LEU A 226 -5.82 8.65 8.66
CA LEU A 226 -7.09 9.14 9.20
C LEU A 226 -6.94 10.44 10.01
N PRO A 227 -5.95 10.60 10.91
CA PRO A 227 -5.76 11.85 11.63
C PRO A 227 -5.50 13.05 10.71
N ALA A 228 -4.89 12.80 9.54
CA ALA A 228 -4.57 13.82 8.54
C ALA A 228 -5.74 14.15 7.60
N TYR A 229 -6.42 13.14 7.04
CA TYR A 229 -7.44 13.33 6.01
C TYR A 229 -8.88 13.35 6.54
N TYR A 230 -9.14 12.59 7.61
CA TYR A 230 -10.46 12.36 8.17
C TYR A 230 -10.43 12.43 9.70
N PRO A 231 -10.09 13.60 10.29
CA PRO A 231 -9.88 13.75 11.73
C PRO A 231 -11.11 13.42 12.59
N SER A 232 -12.30 13.37 12.00
CA SER A 232 -13.54 12.90 12.65
C SER A 232 -13.61 11.38 12.81
N LEU A 233 -12.85 10.60 12.04
CA LEU A 233 -12.84 9.12 12.05
C LEU A 233 -11.73 8.57 12.96
N HIS A 234 -11.76 8.91 14.25
CA HIS A 234 -10.67 8.64 15.19
C HIS A 234 -10.90 7.41 16.09
N TYR A 235 -12.09 6.80 16.03
CA TYR A 235 -12.41 5.57 16.75
C TYR A 235 -12.94 4.53 15.77
N PHE A 236 -12.10 3.52 15.51
CA PHE A 236 -12.53 2.19 15.11
C PHE A 236 -12.52 1.41 16.41
#